data_AF-A0A1I6Z7L5-F1
#
_entry.id   AF-A0A1I6Z7L5-F1
#
_cell.length_a   1.000
_cell.length_b   1.000
_cell.length_c   1.000
_cell.angle_alpha   90.00
_cell.angle_beta   90.00
_cell.angle_gamma   90.00
#
_symmetry.space_group_name_H-M   'P 1'
#
loop_
_entity.id
_entity.type
_entity.pdbx_description
1 polymer ?
#
loop_
_entity_poly.entity_id
_entity_poly.type
_entity_poly.pdbx_seq_one_letter_code
_entity_poly.pdbx_strand_id
1 'polypeptide(L)'
;MSMQDTLADMFTRIRNAQMATKETVSMPSSKLKVEVARVLKEEGYIGDFAVSESAKPELTVTLKYFEGKPVIEHLQRVSKPSLRQYKGKDALPKVAEGLGVAIVTTSNGVMTDRAARQAGVGGEVICTVF
;
A
#
# COMPACT_ATOMS: atom_id res chain seq x y z
N MET A 1 18.70 -5.24 -14.73
CA MET A 1 17.26 -4.92 -14.60
C MET A 1 17.13 -3.45 -14.22
N SER A 2 16.31 -2.68 -14.95
CA SER A 2 16.05 -1.26 -14.65
C SER A 2 14.88 -1.14 -13.67
N MET A 3 14.97 -0.21 -12.71
CA MET A 3 13.92 0.05 -11.71
C MET A 3 12.82 0.93 -12.34
N GLN A 4 11.72 0.31 -12.77
CA GLN A 4 10.62 0.99 -13.47
C GLN A 4 9.37 1.20 -12.59
N ASP A 5 9.11 0.32 -11.62
CA ASP A 5 7.98 0.46 -10.67
C ASP A 5 8.48 0.38 -9.22
N THR A 6 8.56 1.54 -8.57
CA THR A 6 9.04 1.65 -7.18
C THR A 6 8.00 1.22 -6.15
N LEU A 7 6.70 1.21 -6.50
CA LEU A 7 5.63 0.71 -5.62
C LEU A 7 5.58 -0.81 -5.65
N ALA A 8 5.73 -1.41 -6.82
CA ALA A 8 5.86 -2.87 -6.92
C ALA A 8 7.06 -3.40 -6.12
N ASP A 9 8.19 -2.66 -6.12
CA ASP A 9 9.34 -2.95 -5.27
C ASP A 9 8.98 -2.87 -3.77
N MET A 10 8.31 -1.81 -3.33
CA MET A 10 7.83 -1.67 -1.94
C MET A 10 6.97 -2.88 -1.51
N PHE A 11 5.98 -3.25 -2.32
CA PHE A 11 5.09 -4.36 -1.99
C PHE A 11 5.79 -5.71 -1.97
N THR A 12 6.76 -5.90 -2.87
CA THR A 12 7.57 -7.11 -2.91
C THR A 12 8.48 -7.21 -1.69
N ARG A 13 9.11 -6.10 -1.27
CA ARG A 13 9.91 -6.06 -0.04
C ARG A 13 9.08 -6.39 1.20
N ILE A 14 7.87 -5.85 1.31
CA ILE A 14 6.95 -6.15 2.43
C ILE A 14 6.60 -7.64 2.44
N ARG A 15 6.15 -8.21 1.32
CA ARG A 15 5.82 -9.65 1.23
C ARG A 15 7.00 -10.55 1.58
N ASN A 16 8.18 -10.26 1.04
CA ASN A 16 9.38 -11.05 1.30
C ASN A 16 9.81 -10.94 2.77
N ALA A 17 9.70 -9.76 3.37
CA ALA A 17 10.02 -9.55 4.78
C ALA A 17 9.03 -10.29 5.71
N GLN A 18 7.75 -10.34 5.34
CA GLN A 18 6.74 -11.15 6.05
C GLN A 18 7.01 -12.64 5.96
N MET A 19 7.35 -13.16 4.77
CA MET A 19 7.73 -14.56 4.58
C MET A 19 8.98 -14.93 5.39
N ALA A 20 9.90 -13.99 5.56
CA ALA A 20 11.11 -14.14 6.36
C ALA A 20 10.91 -13.77 7.84
N THR A 21 9.67 -13.55 8.28
CA THR A 21 9.31 -13.22 9.67
C THR A 21 10.12 -12.05 10.26
N LYS A 22 10.44 -11.04 9.44
CA LYS A 22 11.18 -9.85 9.89
C LYS A 22 10.27 -8.89 10.64
N GLU A 23 10.79 -8.22 11.65
CA GLU A 23 10.06 -7.18 12.36
C GLU A 23 9.90 -5.90 11.53
N THR A 24 10.93 -5.54 10.77
CA THR A 24 10.97 -4.30 9.99
C THR A 24 11.51 -4.53 8.58
N VAL A 25 11.16 -3.61 7.67
CA VAL A 25 11.70 -3.56 6.30
C VAL A 25 11.99 -2.13 5.91
N SER A 26 13.20 -1.88 5.40
CA SER A 26 13.64 -0.56 4.92
C SER A 26 13.76 -0.50 3.39
N MET A 27 13.50 0.68 2.85
CA MET A 27 13.59 0.96 1.41
C MET A 27 13.76 2.46 1.14
N PRO A 28 14.20 2.86 -0.06
CA PRO A 28 14.23 4.28 -0.45
C PRO A 28 12.82 4.89 -0.39
N SER A 29 12.70 6.03 0.28
CA SER A 29 11.44 6.73 0.51
C SER A 29 10.99 7.51 -0.73
N SER A 30 9.69 7.73 -0.83
CA SER A 30 9.08 8.70 -1.74
C SER A 30 7.75 9.13 -1.16
N LYS A 31 7.25 10.32 -1.55
CA LYS A 31 5.95 10.84 -1.06
C LYS A 31 4.83 9.82 -1.22
N LEU A 32 4.77 9.15 -2.37
CA LEU A 32 3.73 8.17 -2.64
C LEU A 32 3.86 6.90 -1.77
N LYS A 33 5.08 6.42 -1.52
CA LYS A 33 5.31 5.28 -0.61
C LYS A 33 4.91 5.62 0.82
N VAL A 34 5.20 6.84 1.27
CA VAL A 34 4.82 7.33 2.60
C VAL A 34 3.30 7.39 2.73
N GLU A 35 2.59 7.92 1.74
CA GLU A 35 1.12 7.95 1.75
C GLU A 35 0.50 6.55 1.76
N VAL A 36 1.06 5.61 0.99
CA VAL A 36 0.61 4.21 1.03
C VAL A 36 0.88 3.58 2.40
N ALA A 37 2.04 3.82 3.00
CA ALA A 37 2.35 3.35 4.35
C ALA A 37 1.41 3.97 5.41
N ARG A 38 1.06 5.26 5.26
CA ARG A 38 0.07 5.94 6.12
C ARG A 38 -1.27 5.22 6.07
N VAL A 39 -1.81 4.96 4.88
CA VAL A 39 -3.09 4.25 4.73
C VAL A 39 -3.01 2.83 5.31
N LEU A 40 -1.90 2.10 5.07
CA LEU A 40 -1.71 0.76 5.65
C LEU A 40 -1.67 0.78 7.19
N LYS A 41 -1.12 1.85 7.80
CA LYS A 41 -1.09 2.03 9.25
C LYS A 41 -2.48 2.36 9.79
N GLU A 42 -3.19 3.29 9.16
CA GLU A 42 -4.55 3.70 9.55
C GLU A 42 -5.54 2.53 9.51
N GLU A 43 -5.42 1.66 8.50
CA GLU A 43 -6.23 0.43 8.39
C GLU A 43 -5.71 -0.71 9.26
N GLY A 44 -4.58 -0.53 9.97
CA GLY A 44 -4.07 -1.47 10.97
C GLY A 44 -3.29 -2.68 10.43
N TYR A 45 -2.93 -2.68 9.14
CA TYR A 45 -2.15 -3.74 8.48
C TYR A 45 -0.67 -3.75 8.88
N ILE A 46 -0.10 -2.58 9.17
CA ILE A 46 1.27 -2.42 9.67
C ILE A 46 1.25 -1.82 11.07
N GLY A 47 2.33 -2.01 11.84
CA GLY A 47 2.44 -1.42 13.17
C GLY A 47 2.73 0.07 13.11
N ASP A 48 3.80 0.45 12.39
CA ASP A 48 4.20 1.84 12.22
C ASP A 48 5.09 2.00 10.98
N PHE A 49 5.39 3.25 10.61
CA PHE A 49 6.44 3.57 9.65
C PHE A 49 7.21 4.83 10.07
N ALA A 50 8.49 4.89 9.71
CA ALA A 50 9.36 6.03 9.95
C ALA A 50 10.11 6.41 8.67
N VAL A 51 10.38 7.71 8.50
CA VAL A 51 11.19 8.23 7.39
C VAL A 51 12.46 8.86 7.95
N SER A 52 13.62 8.50 7.42
CA SER A 52 14.88 9.09 7.85
C SER A 52 15.07 10.50 7.27
N GLU A 53 15.57 11.42 8.09
CA GLU A 53 15.94 12.78 7.71
C GLU A 53 17.37 12.81 7.16
N SER A 54 17.56 12.28 5.96
CA SER A 54 18.86 12.30 5.29
C SER A 54 18.73 12.77 3.84
N ALA A 55 19.86 13.07 3.20
CA ALA A 55 19.90 13.42 1.78
C ALA A 55 19.31 12.32 0.88
N LYS A 56 19.27 11.07 1.36
CA LYS A 56 18.63 9.93 0.70
C LYS A 56 17.63 9.30 1.69
N PRO A 57 16.41 9.85 1.80
CA PRO A 57 15.46 9.43 2.81
C PRO A 57 15.09 7.96 2.61
N GLU A 58 15.08 7.21 3.70
CA GLU A 58 14.66 5.81 3.77
C GLU A 58 13.34 5.70 4.53
N LEU A 59 12.44 4.88 4.01
CA LEU A 59 11.18 4.50 4.65
C LEU A 59 11.38 3.14 5.31
N THR A 60 11.22 3.11 6.63
CA THR A 60 11.22 1.88 7.42
C THR A 60 9.78 1.58 7.83
N VAL A 61 9.31 0.37 7.52
CA VAL A 61 7.97 -0.11 7.86
C VAL A 61 8.09 -1.22 8.90
N THR A 62 7.35 -1.08 10.00
CA THR A 62 7.23 -2.09 11.06
C THR A 62 6.08 -3.02 10.75
N LEU A 63 6.39 -4.29 10.52
CA LEU A 63 5.44 -5.32 10.13
C LEU A 63 4.68 -5.84 11.35
N LYS A 64 3.42 -6.23 11.13
CA LYS A 64 2.54 -6.74 12.18
C LYS A 64 2.29 -8.22 11.96
N TYR A 65 2.30 -8.96 13.06
CA TYR A 65 2.01 -10.39 13.10
C TYR A 65 0.98 -10.67 14.19
N PHE A 66 0.07 -11.61 13.94
CA PHE A 66 -0.93 -12.07 14.89
C PHE A 66 -0.86 -13.59 14.96
N GLU A 67 -0.71 -14.14 16.17
CA GLU A 67 -0.57 -15.59 16.39
C GLU A 67 0.51 -16.26 15.50
N GLY A 68 1.64 -15.57 15.31
CA GLY A 68 2.75 -16.04 14.47
C GLY A 68 2.50 -15.98 12.95
N LYS A 69 1.34 -15.45 12.51
CA LYS A 69 1.02 -15.24 11.09
C LYS A 69 1.14 -13.77 10.72
N PRO A 70 1.58 -13.43 9.49
CA PRO A 70 1.58 -12.05 9.02
C PRO A 70 0.15 -11.52 8.94
N VAL A 71 -0.06 -10.26 9.35
CA VAL A 71 -1.38 -9.61 9.28
C VAL A 71 -1.80 -9.29 7.84
N ILE A 72 -0.85 -9.10 6.93
CA ILE A 72 -1.15 -8.96 5.50
C ILE A 72 -1.01 -10.34 4.87
N GLU A 73 -2.11 -10.87 4.35
CA GLU A 73 -2.15 -12.14 3.63
C GLU A 73 -1.82 -11.93 2.13
N HIS A 74 -2.35 -10.87 1.54
CA HIS A 74 -2.26 -10.53 0.14
C HIS A 74 -1.99 -9.04 -0.06
N LEU A 75 -0.91 -8.73 -0.79
CA LEU A 75 -0.58 -7.36 -1.21
C LEU A 75 -0.25 -7.34 -2.70
N GLN A 76 -1.14 -6.77 -3.50
CA GLN A 76 -1.06 -6.85 -4.96
C GLN A 76 -1.03 -5.46 -5.61
N ARG A 77 -0.06 -5.24 -6.51
CA ARG A 77 -0.03 -4.07 -7.40
C ARG A 77 -1.06 -4.24 -8.53
N VAL A 78 -2.07 -3.38 -8.57
CA VAL A 78 -3.16 -3.44 -9.55
C VAL A 78 -2.86 -2.57 -10.77
N SER A 79 -2.81 -1.26 -10.61
CA SER A 79 -2.32 -0.36 -11.66
C SER A 79 -0.81 -0.57 -11.85
N LYS A 80 -0.31 -0.67 -13.07
CA LYS A 80 1.14 -0.85 -13.35
C LYS A 80 1.58 0.21 -14.35
N PRO A 81 2.87 0.57 -14.43
CA PRO A 81 3.35 1.49 -15.48
C PRO A 81 2.96 1.05 -16.90
N SER A 82 2.92 -0.26 -17.15
CA SER A 82 2.50 -0.83 -18.42
C SER A 82 0.99 -0.75 -18.70
N LEU A 83 0.16 -0.68 -17.65
CA LEU A 83 -1.29 -0.61 -17.76
C LEU A 83 -1.88 0.05 -16.52
N ARG A 84 -2.27 1.31 -16.67
CA ARG A 84 -2.90 2.08 -15.58
C ARG A 84 -4.36 1.70 -15.44
N GLN A 85 -4.80 1.53 -14.19
CA GLN A 85 -6.16 1.12 -13.86
C GLN A 85 -6.89 2.24 -13.14
N TYR A 86 -7.77 2.95 -13.87
CA TYR A 86 -8.63 4.01 -13.32
C TYR A 86 -10.06 3.51 -13.20
N LYS A 87 -10.74 3.88 -12.12
CA LYS A 87 -12.14 3.49 -11.85
C LYS A 87 -12.91 4.69 -11.31
N GLY A 88 -14.14 4.87 -11.79
CA GLY A 88 -15.10 5.79 -11.19
C GLY A 88 -15.58 5.30 -9.83
N LYS A 89 -16.17 6.18 -9.02
CA LYS A 89 -16.62 5.90 -7.65
C LYS A 89 -17.46 4.61 -7.52
N ASP A 90 -18.36 4.38 -8.47
CA ASP A 90 -19.30 3.24 -8.45
C ASP A 90 -18.63 1.93 -8.92
N ALA A 91 -17.51 2.05 -9.63
CA ALA A 91 -16.74 0.92 -10.17
C ALA A 91 -15.47 0.62 -9.36
N LEU A 92 -15.29 1.26 -8.20
CA LEU A 92 -14.18 0.95 -7.30
C LEU A 92 -14.30 -0.51 -6.82
N PRO A 93 -13.21 -1.31 -6.87
CA PRO A 93 -13.26 -2.71 -6.52
C PRO A 93 -13.53 -2.91 -5.03
N LYS A 94 -14.27 -3.96 -4.68
CA LYS A 94 -14.39 -4.45 -3.30
C LYS A 94 -13.42 -5.61 -3.14
N VAL A 95 -12.53 -5.55 -2.16
CA VAL A 95 -11.55 -6.61 -1.88
C VAL A 95 -12.13 -7.55 -0.82
N ALA A 96 -12.12 -8.86 -1.09
CA ALA A 96 -12.67 -9.87 -0.17
C ALA A 96 -14.07 -9.51 0.37
N GLU A 97 -14.99 -9.12 -0.51
CA GLU A 97 -16.35 -8.67 -0.16
C GLU A 97 -16.42 -7.52 0.88
N GLY A 98 -15.37 -6.69 0.95
CA GLY A 98 -15.28 -5.52 1.83
C GLY A 98 -14.52 -5.76 3.13
N LEU A 99 -13.95 -6.96 3.32
CA LEU A 99 -13.02 -7.27 4.41
C LEU A 99 -11.61 -6.73 4.13
N GLY A 100 -11.20 -6.71 2.86
CA GLY A 100 -9.95 -6.10 2.42
C GLY A 100 -10.14 -4.65 1.97
N VAL A 101 -9.02 -4.02 1.62
CA VAL A 101 -8.99 -2.61 1.22
C VAL A 101 -8.32 -2.46 -0.15
N ALA A 102 -8.88 -1.59 -0.99
CA ALA A 102 -8.19 -1.10 -2.17
C ALA A 102 -7.67 0.32 -1.90
N ILE A 103 -6.38 0.55 -2.13
CA ILE A 103 -5.77 1.88 -1.99
C ILE A 103 -5.84 2.59 -3.32
N VAL A 104 -6.37 3.80 -3.31
CA VAL A 104 -6.71 4.58 -4.51
C VAL A 104 -6.07 5.96 -4.44
N THR A 105 -5.45 6.42 -5.52
CA THR A 105 -5.12 7.85 -5.69
C THR A 105 -6.29 8.56 -6.34
N THR A 106 -6.81 9.56 -5.64
CA THR A 106 -7.92 10.41 -6.08
C THR A 106 -7.45 11.85 -6.22
N SER A 107 -8.33 12.76 -6.67
CA SER A 107 -8.07 14.21 -6.65
C SER A 107 -7.81 14.76 -5.24
N ASN A 108 -8.31 14.07 -4.22
CA ASN A 108 -8.24 14.49 -2.82
C ASN A 108 -7.09 13.80 -2.06
N GLY A 109 -6.18 13.12 -2.77
CA GLY A 109 -5.06 12.39 -2.21
C GLY A 109 -5.24 10.86 -2.21
N VAL A 110 -4.35 10.18 -1.50
CA VAL A 110 -4.33 8.71 -1.37
C VAL A 110 -5.24 8.30 -0.22
N MET A 111 -6.17 7.41 -0.51
CA MET A 111 -7.16 6.94 0.47
C MET A 111 -7.67 5.54 0.13
N THR A 112 -8.50 4.98 1.00
CA THR A 112 -9.16 3.70 0.77
C THR A 112 -10.31 3.83 -0.22
N ASP A 113 -10.69 2.72 -0.85
CA ASP A 113 -11.86 2.64 -1.71
C ASP A 113 -13.15 2.98 -0.96
N ARG A 114 -13.24 2.65 0.33
CA ARG A 114 -14.38 3.04 1.18
C ARG A 114 -14.46 4.56 1.35
N ALA A 115 -13.34 5.19 1.70
CA ALA A 115 -13.27 6.65 1.83
C ALA A 115 -13.55 7.35 0.49
N ALA A 116 -13.02 6.83 -0.62
CA ALA A 116 -13.25 7.38 -1.95
C ALA A 116 -14.73 7.30 -2.36
N ARG A 117 -15.42 6.17 -2.08
CA ARG A 117 -16.87 6.04 -2.30
C ARG A 117 -17.67 7.04 -1.47
N GLN A 118 -17.33 7.21 -0.20
CA GLN A 118 -17.99 8.18 0.70
C GLN A 118 -17.80 9.63 0.23
N ALA A 119 -16.59 9.97 -0.23
CA ALA A 119 -16.29 11.27 -0.81
C ALA A 119 -16.85 11.46 -2.24
N GLY A 120 -17.46 10.41 -2.83
CA GLY A 120 -18.05 10.48 -4.17
C GLY A 120 -17.04 10.63 -5.30
N VAL A 121 -15.77 10.25 -5.08
CA VAL A 121 -14.68 10.39 -6.06
C VAL A 121 -14.12 9.04 -6.51
N GLY A 122 -13.71 8.98 -7.78
CA GLY A 122 -12.96 7.85 -8.34
C GLY A 122 -11.45 8.11 -8.36
N GLY A 123 -10.68 7.19 -8.93
CA GLY A 123 -9.22 7.33 -8.99
C GLY A 123 -8.48 6.17 -9.61
N GLU A 124 -7.14 6.20 -9.52
CA GLU A 124 -6.28 5.08 -9.91
C GLU A 124 -6.25 4.06 -8.79
N VAL A 125 -6.53 2.79 -9.09
CA VAL A 125 -6.45 1.70 -8.12
C VAL A 125 -4.99 1.25 -8.01
N ILE A 126 -4.31 1.69 -6.96
CA ILE A 126 -2.87 1.44 -6.78
C ILE A 126 -2.63 -0.02 -6.45
N CYS A 127 -3.25 -0.49 -5.38
CA CYS A 127 -3.09 -1.84 -4.88
C CYS A 127 -4.33 -2.29 -4.13
N THR A 128 -4.40 -3.60 -3.93
CA THR A 128 -5.35 -4.26 -3.05
C THR A 128 -4.57 -4.94 -1.94
N VAL A 129 -5.09 -4.84 -0.72
CA VAL A 129 -4.54 -5.45 0.48
C VAL A 129 -5.63 -6.24 1.20
N PHE A 130 -5.25 -7.42 1.69
CA PHE A 130 -6.03 -8.29 2.55
C PHE A 130 -5.06 -8.99 3.51
#